data_AF-A0A2P5NJJ0-F1
#
_entry.id   AF-A0A2P5NJJ0-F1
#
_cell.length_a   1.000
_cell.length_b   1.000
_cell.length_c   1.000
_cell.angle_alpha   90.00
_cell.angle_beta   90.00
_cell.angle_gamma   90.00
#
_symmetry.space_group_name_H-M   'P 1'
#
loop_
_entity.id
_entity.type
_entity.pdbx_description
1 polymer ?
#
loop_
_entity_poly.entity_id
_entity_poly.type
_entity_poly.pdbx_seq_one_letter_code
_entity_poly.pdbx_strand_id
1 'polypeptide(L)'
;MSLREYVWLNDMPVAVVNGVNTAAPVVYYVHTDHLGRPARMIAQSWAWVWDVIYSPFGAPAAIFDATAKLDMRFPGQWFQMESGLAYNWHRHYDASLGRYVQPDPIGLRGGRSLYSYALGSPLVYTDPDGEQVKEIIQICYLLCTLYINPLKIPSPVDFSNPMGPSCAIKDKKSK
;
A
#
# COMPACT_ATOMS: atom_id res chain seq x y z
N MET A 1 -6.81 12.55 -23.53
CA MET A 1 -6.57 11.58 -22.43
C MET A 1 -7.29 12.12 -21.19
N SER A 2 -8.12 11.33 -20.53
CA SER A 2 -8.77 11.75 -19.29
C SER A 2 -7.77 11.72 -18.15
N LEU A 3 -7.67 12.81 -17.40
CA LEU A 3 -6.80 12.88 -16.22
C LEU A 3 -7.42 12.07 -15.08
N ARG A 4 -6.59 11.32 -14.36
CA ARG A 4 -7.00 10.49 -13.22
C ARG A 4 -6.25 10.92 -11.98
N GLU A 5 -6.98 11.27 -10.93
CA GLU A 5 -6.43 11.67 -9.64
C GLU A 5 -6.83 10.70 -8.54
N TYR A 6 -5.99 10.60 -7.51
CA TYR A 6 -6.17 9.71 -6.37
C TYR A 6 -6.20 10.54 -5.09
N VAL A 7 -7.21 10.31 -4.27
CA VAL A 7 -7.38 10.94 -2.97
C VAL A 7 -6.93 9.95 -1.90
N TRP A 8 -6.04 10.40 -1.02
CA TRP A 8 -5.36 9.56 -0.03
C TRP A 8 -5.66 10.03 1.40
N LEU A 9 -5.72 9.09 2.33
CA LEU A 9 -5.66 9.32 3.76
C LEU A 9 -4.40 8.64 4.29
N ASN A 10 -3.39 9.44 4.62
CA ASN A 10 -2.03 8.94 4.85
C ASN A 10 -1.55 8.09 3.66
N ASP A 11 -1.27 6.81 3.88
CA ASP A 11 -0.82 5.86 2.85
C ASP A 11 -1.97 5.04 2.21
N MET A 12 -3.22 5.28 2.62
CA MET A 12 -4.38 4.52 2.12
C MET A 12 -5.17 5.31 1.06
N PRO A 13 -5.48 4.73 -0.11
CA PRO A 13 -6.32 5.38 -1.12
C PRO A 13 -7.79 5.28 -0.71
N VAL A 14 -8.49 6.43 -0.72
CA VAL A 14 -9.90 6.53 -0.29
C VAL A 14 -10.81 6.78 -1.48
N ALA A 15 -10.35 7.50 -2.49
CA ALA A 15 -11.15 7.75 -3.69
C ALA A 15 -10.28 7.92 -4.94
N VAL A 16 -10.90 7.68 -6.09
CA VAL A 16 -10.32 7.91 -7.40
C VAL A 16 -11.25 8.80 -8.20
N VAL A 17 -10.71 9.86 -8.79
CA VAL A 17 -11.47 10.77 -9.64
C VAL A 17 -10.99 10.63 -11.07
N ASN A 18 -11.87 10.17 -11.96
CA ASN A 18 -11.60 10.05 -13.38
C ASN A 18 -12.13 11.25 -14.14
N GLY A 19 -11.36 11.73 -15.11
CA GLY A 19 -11.77 12.83 -15.99
C GLY A 19 -11.83 14.18 -15.26
N VAL A 20 -10.88 14.43 -14.35
CA VAL A 20 -10.81 15.70 -13.58
C VAL A 20 -10.71 16.92 -14.49
N ASN A 21 -10.12 16.74 -15.67
CA ASN A 21 -10.02 17.76 -16.71
C ASN A 21 -11.26 17.86 -17.62
N THR A 22 -12.40 17.28 -17.25
CA THR A 22 -13.64 17.30 -18.01
C THR A 22 -14.78 17.95 -17.23
N ALA A 23 -15.86 18.34 -17.91
CA ALA A 23 -17.02 18.99 -17.28
C ALA A 23 -17.81 18.07 -16.33
N ALA A 24 -17.60 16.75 -16.41
CA ALA A 24 -18.30 15.74 -15.62
C ALA A 24 -17.31 14.70 -15.06
N PRO A 25 -16.52 15.06 -14.03
CA PRO A 25 -15.63 14.11 -13.38
C PRO A 25 -16.42 13.01 -12.67
N VAL A 26 -15.93 11.77 -12.76
CA VAL A 26 -16.54 10.60 -12.11
C VAL A 26 -15.72 10.23 -10.90
N VAL A 27 -16.36 10.21 -9.73
CA VAL A 27 -15.73 9.80 -8.48
C VAL A 27 -16.04 8.34 -8.19
N TYR A 28 -15.02 7.61 -7.75
CA TYR A 28 -15.13 6.26 -7.23
C TYR A 28 -14.60 6.19 -5.82
N TYR A 29 -15.29 5.50 -4.93
CA TYR A 29 -14.83 5.28 -3.55
C TYR A 29 -14.10 3.95 -3.48
N VAL A 30 -12.92 3.96 -2.86
CA VAL A 30 -12.06 2.79 -2.71
C VAL A 30 -12.21 2.23 -1.31
N HIS A 31 -12.39 0.92 -1.23
CA HIS A 31 -12.37 0.18 0.02
C HIS A 31 -11.11 -0.68 0.06
N THR A 32 -10.35 -0.52 1.15
CA THR A 32 -9.11 -1.26 1.38
C THR A 32 -9.33 -2.44 2.34
N ASP A 33 -8.46 -3.44 2.26
CA ASP A 33 -8.37 -4.52 3.24
C ASP A 33 -7.63 -4.07 4.52
N HIS A 34 -7.41 -5.00 5.46
CA HIS A 34 -6.71 -4.72 6.73
C HIS A 34 -5.24 -4.33 6.54
N LEU A 35 -4.65 -4.62 5.38
CA LEU A 35 -3.30 -4.22 5.02
C LEU A 35 -3.25 -2.82 4.39
N GLY A 36 -4.42 -2.21 4.10
CA GLY A 36 -4.51 -0.95 3.36
C GLY A 36 -4.41 -1.13 1.84
N ARG A 37 -4.49 -2.36 1.32
CA ARG A 37 -4.53 -2.61 -0.13
C ARG A 37 -5.96 -2.44 -0.64
N PRO A 38 -6.18 -1.79 -1.80
CA PRO A 38 -7.50 -1.72 -2.42
C PRO A 38 -8.08 -3.09 -2.74
N ALA A 39 -9.28 -3.37 -2.24
CA ALA A 39 -9.99 -4.62 -2.51
C ALA A 39 -11.29 -4.39 -3.29
N ARG A 40 -11.93 -3.21 -3.14
CA ARG A 40 -13.16 -2.87 -3.86
C ARG A 40 -13.21 -1.41 -4.26
N MET A 41 -14.01 -1.13 -5.28
CA MET A 41 -14.33 0.20 -5.73
C MET A 41 -15.81 0.30 -6.08
N ILE A 42 -16.45 1.36 -5.61
CA ILE A 42 -17.87 1.64 -5.84
C ILE A 42 -18.05 2.99 -6.56
N ALA A 43 -19.05 3.08 -7.42
CA ALA A 43 -19.45 4.33 -8.05
C ALA A 43 -20.28 5.21 -7.09
N GLN A 44 -20.48 6.47 -7.46
CA GLN A 44 -21.40 7.39 -6.78
C GLN A 44 -22.85 6.87 -6.74
N SER A 45 -23.24 5.99 -7.66
CA SER A 45 -24.55 5.32 -7.69
C SER A 45 -24.65 4.11 -6.75
N TRP A 46 -23.62 3.83 -5.95
CA TRP A 46 -23.51 2.64 -5.08
C TRP A 46 -23.39 1.31 -5.83
N ALA A 47 -23.16 1.34 -7.14
CA ALA A 47 -22.85 0.15 -7.92
C ALA A 47 -21.40 -0.29 -7.69
N TRP A 48 -21.17 -1.60 -7.60
CA TRP A 48 -19.84 -2.19 -7.67
C TRP A 48 -19.25 -1.97 -9.05
N VAL A 49 -18.04 -1.41 -9.12
CA VAL A 49 -17.34 -1.13 -10.39
C VAL A 49 -15.97 -1.77 -10.49
N TRP A 50 -15.54 -2.42 -9.41
CA TRP A 50 -14.36 -3.26 -9.33
C TRP A 50 -14.36 -3.97 -7.99
N ASP A 51 -14.27 -5.30 -7.98
CA ASP A 51 -14.08 -6.11 -6.78
C ASP A 51 -13.03 -7.17 -7.08
N VAL A 52 -12.09 -7.40 -6.17
CA VAL A 52 -10.99 -8.35 -6.38
C VAL A 52 -10.81 -9.24 -5.16
N ILE A 53 -10.60 -10.52 -5.43
CA ILE A 53 -10.13 -11.50 -4.46
C ILE A 53 -8.66 -11.75 -4.74
N TYR A 54 -7.83 -11.58 -3.72
CA TYR A 54 -6.38 -11.79 -3.82
C TYR A 54 -5.95 -13.15 -3.26
N SER A 55 -4.91 -13.71 -3.85
CA SER A 55 -4.10 -14.75 -3.21
C SER A 55 -3.30 -14.16 -2.04
N PRO A 56 -2.75 -15.00 -1.14
CA PRO A 56 -1.95 -14.53 0.00
C PRO A 56 -0.76 -13.64 -0.40
N PHE A 57 -0.15 -13.91 -1.56
CA PHE A 57 0.96 -13.14 -2.13
C PHE A 57 0.52 -12.02 -3.08
N GLY A 58 -0.77 -11.67 -3.08
CA GLY A 58 -1.29 -10.49 -3.76
C GLY A 58 -1.54 -10.61 -5.25
N ALA A 59 -1.47 -11.82 -5.80
CA ALA A 59 -1.95 -12.06 -7.16
C ALA A 59 -3.48 -11.99 -7.17
N PRO A 60 -4.13 -11.30 -8.11
CA PRO A 60 -5.58 -11.32 -8.23
C PRO A 60 -6.04 -12.73 -8.62
N ALA A 61 -6.76 -13.40 -7.72
CA ALA A 61 -7.34 -14.72 -7.96
C ALA A 61 -8.64 -14.62 -8.77
N ALA A 62 -9.43 -13.57 -8.54
CA ALA A 62 -10.61 -13.24 -9.33
C ALA A 62 -10.85 -11.72 -9.30
N ILE A 63 -11.31 -11.15 -10.40
CA ILE A 63 -11.77 -9.76 -10.49
C ILE A 63 -13.21 -9.79 -11.01
N PHE A 64 -14.12 -9.16 -10.27
CA PHE A 64 -15.53 -9.01 -10.60
C PHE A 64 -15.84 -7.56 -10.99
N ASP A 65 -16.90 -7.39 -11.77
CA ASP A 65 -17.47 -6.09 -12.16
C ASP A 65 -16.44 -5.07 -12.65
N ALA A 66 -15.52 -5.46 -13.55
CA ALA A 66 -14.38 -4.65 -14.01
C ALA A 66 -14.77 -3.49 -14.97
N THR A 67 -15.86 -2.79 -14.69
CA THR A 67 -16.32 -1.61 -15.45
C THR A 67 -15.39 -0.41 -15.26
N ALA A 68 -14.65 -0.37 -14.15
CA ALA A 68 -13.51 0.51 -13.93
C ALA A 68 -12.29 -0.31 -13.46
N LYS A 69 -11.09 0.20 -13.75
CA LYS A 69 -9.83 -0.50 -13.45
C LYS A 69 -9.08 0.16 -12.31
N LEU A 70 -8.50 -0.62 -11.40
CA LEU A 70 -7.55 -0.15 -10.39
C LEU A 70 -6.26 -0.97 -10.44
N ASP A 71 -5.14 -0.30 -10.69
CA ASP A 71 -3.83 -0.94 -10.86
C ASP A 71 -3.00 -0.99 -9.57
N MET A 72 -3.49 -0.37 -8.49
CA MET A 72 -2.87 -0.51 -7.17
C MET A 72 -2.90 -1.97 -6.69
N ARG A 73 -1.84 -2.39 -6.01
CA ARG A 73 -1.71 -3.73 -5.40
C ARG A 73 -1.46 -3.58 -3.91
N PHE A 74 -0.50 -4.31 -3.33
CA PHE A 74 -0.08 -4.04 -1.95
C PHE A 74 0.29 -2.56 -1.75
N PRO A 75 0.29 -2.05 -0.51
CA PRO A 75 0.69 -0.66 -0.25
C PRO A 75 2.01 -0.33 -0.95
N GLY A 76 2.05 0.81 -1.66
CA GLY A 76 3.22 1.23 -2.44
C GLY A 76 3.36 0.64 -3.84
N GLN A 77 2.61 -0.43 -4.15
CA GLN A 77 2.78 -1.16 -5.41
C GLN A 77 1.84 -0.71 -6.52
N TRP A 78 2.39 -0.57 -7.72
CA TRP A 78 1.66 -0.25 -8.95
C TRP A 78 1.81 -1.36 -10.00
N PHE A 79 0.71 -1.98 -10.41
CA PHE A 79 0.74 -3.03 -11.42
C PHE A 79 1.03 -2.48 -12.81
N GLN A 80 1.98 -3.10 -13.51
CA GLN A 80 2.34 -2.81 -14.89
C GLN A 80 1.91 -3.99 -15.77
N MET A 81 1.00 -3.73 -16.71
CA MET A 81 0.45 -4.80 -17.55
C MET A 81 1.47 -5.34 -18.55
N GLU A 82 2.46 -4.52 -18.94
CA GLU A 82 3.47 -4.83 -19.94
C GLU A 82 4.44 -5.90 -19.46
N SER A 83 4.81 -5.84 -18.18
CA SER A 83 5.73 -6.79 -17.55
C SER A 83 5.00 -7.88 -16.75
N GLY A 84 3.73 -7.65 -16.37
CA GLY A 84 3.01 -8.48 -15.41
C GLY A 84 3.53 -8.34 -13.97
N LEU A 85 4.43 -7.39 -13.72
CA LEU A 85 5.04 -7.13 -12.42
C LEU A 85 4.41 -5.92 -11.75
N ALA A 86 4.49 -5.87 -10.42
CA ALA A 86 4.12 -4.69 -9.66
C ALA A 86 5.38 -3.87 -9.33
N TYR A 87 5.42 -2.64 -9.80
CA TYR A 87 6.48 -1.70 -9.46
C TYR A 87 6.31 -1.20 -8.02
N ASN A 88 7.34 -1.38 -7.21
CA ASN A 88 7.38 -0.98 -5.80
C ASN A 88 8.61 -0.11 -5.55
N TRP A 89 8.63 1.07 -6.19
CA TRP A 89 9.66 2.10 -6.09
C TRP A 89 11.11 1.63 -6.39
N HIS A 90 11.76 0.97 -5.43
CA HIS A 90 13.12 0.46 -5.58
C HIS A 90 13.18 -0.92 -6.25
N ARG A 91 12.08 -1.69 -6.23
CA ARG A 91 12.06 -3.06 -6.74
C ARG A 91 10.80 -3.39 -7.55
N HIS A 92 10.92 -4.36 -8.44
CA HIS A 92 9.76 -5.00 -9.08
C HIS A 92 9.37 -6.29 -8.35
N TYR A 93 8.08 -6.40 -8.03
CA TYR A 93 7.47 -7.52 -7.32
C TYR A 93 6.73 -8.44 -8.28
N ASP A 94 6.98 -9.74 -8.16
CA ASP A 94 6.25 -10.79 -8.85
C ASP A 94 5.29 -11.48 -7.87
N ALA A 95 3.99 -11.23 -8.06
CA ALA A 95 2.94 -11.80 -7.24
C ALA A 95 2.72 -13.30 -7.49
N SER A 96 3.13 -13.83 -8.65
CA SER A 96 3.02 -15.25 -8.97
C SER A 96 4.05 -16.08 -8.18
N LEU A 97 5.25 -15.52 -7.98
CA LEU A 97 6.33 -16.14 -7.20
C LEU A 97 6.35 -15.71 -5.73
N GLY A 98 5.59 -14.67 -5.39
CA GLY A 98 5.51 -14.11 -4.04
C GLY A 98 6.79 -13.42 -3.57
N ARG A 99 7.56 -12.81 -4.50
CA ARG A 99 8.88 -12.25 -4.21
C ARG A 99 9.28 -11.12 -5.17
N TYR A 100 10.30 -10.37 -4.80
CA TYR A 100 10.95 -9.43 -5.70
C TYR A 100 11.80 -10.16 -6.74
N VAL A 101 11.89 -9.58 -7.95
CA VAL A 101 12.78 -10.07 -9.02
C VAL A 101 14.20 -9.50 -8.91
N GLN A 102 14.38 -8.46 -8.10
CA GLN A 102 15.65 -7.79 -7.85
C GLN A 102 16.11 -8.00 -6.40
N PRO A 103 17.43 -8.10 -6.15
CA PRO A 103 17.95 -8.15 -4.80
C PRO A 103 17.73 -6.81 -4.07
N ASP A 104 17.61 -6.88 -2.75
CA ASP A 104 17.43 -5.71 -1.89
C ASP A 104 18.61 -4.73 -1.96
N PRO A 105 18.38 -3.43 -2.27
CA PRO A 105 19.43 -2.41 -2.26
C PRO A 105 20.12 -2.24 -0.90
N ILE A 106 19.40 -2.47 0.20
CA ILE A 106 19.97 -2.38 1.56
C ILE A 106 20.63 -3.70 2.01
N GLY A 107 20.64 -4.71 1.14
CA GLY A 107 21.26 -6.01 1.37
C GLY A 107 20.60 -6.79 2.50
N LEU A 108 21.38 -7.55 3.26
CA LEU A 108 20.89 -8.40 4.36
C LEU A 108 20.32 -7.62 5.56
N ARG A 109 20.38 -6.28 5.53
CA ARG A 109 19.74 -5.44 6.56
C ARG A 109 18.22 -5.49 6.47
N GLY A 110 17.66 -5.77 5.29
CA GLY A 110 16.21 -5.96 5.08
C GLY A 110 15.69 -7.33 5.49
N GLY A 111 16.59 -8.28 5.78
CA GLY A 111 16.24 -9.64 6.20
C GLY A 111 17.20 -10.70 5.68
N ARG A 112 16.91 -11.97 6.01
CA ARG A 112 17.75 -13.10 5.59
C ARG A 112 17.68 -13.39 4.09
N SER A 113 16.63 -12.94 3.40
CA SER A 113 16.44 -13.14 1.97
C SER A 113 16.44 -11.80 1.26
N LEU A 114 17.29 -11.64 0.25
CA LEU A 114 17.39 -10.44 -0.57
C LEU A 114 16.18 -10.24 -1.50
N TYR A 115 15.35 -11.27 -1.65
CA TYR A 115 14.23 -11.27 -2.60
C TYR A 115 12.87 -11.36 -1.90
N SER A 116 12.81 -11.64 -0.60
CA SER A 116 11.53 -11.85 0.08
C SER A 116 10.73 -10.56 0.19
N TYR A 117 9.44 -10.62 -0.14
CA TYR A 117 8.50 -9.58 0.23
C TYR A 117 7.98 -9.83 1.66
N ALA A 118 7.91 -8.77 2.48
CA ALA A 118 7.25 -8.81 3.80
C ALA A 118 7.72 -9.96 4.71
N LEU A 119 9.03 -10.27 4.72
CA LEU A 119 9.63 -11.41 5.44
C LEU A 119 8.98 -12.78 5.13
N GLY A 120 8.31 -12.92 3.99
CA GLY A 120 7.56 -14.12 3.61
C GLY A 120 6.19 -14.22 4.30
N SER A 121 5.74 -13.19 5.02
CA SER A 121 4.46 -13.15 5.75
C SER A 121 3.63 -11.92 5.34
N PRO A 122 3.13 -11.86 4.09
CA PRO A 122 2.41 -10.71 3.52
C PRO A 122 1.02 -10.45 4.12
N LEU A 123 0.53 -11.34 4.99
CA LEU A 123 -0.74 -11.17 5.71
C LEU A 123 -0.62 -10.29 6.96
N VAL A 124 0.62 -10.05 7.41
CA VAL A 124 0.93 -9.33 8.66
C VAL A 124 1.85 -8.14 8.42
N TYR A 125 2.77 -8.29 7.46
CA TYR A 125 3.74 -7.25 7.12
C TYR A 125 3.53 -6.72 5.71
N THR A 126 3.92 -5.47 5.49
CA THR A 126 3.98 -4.86 4.16
C THR A 126 5.34 -4.21 3.94
N ASP A 127 5.72 -3.99 2.70
CA ASP A 127 6.94 -3.25 2.34
C ASP A 127 6.54 -2.12 1.37
N PRO A 128 6.17 -0.93 1.88
CA PRO A 128 5.59 0.14 1.06
C PRO A 128 6.54 0.79 0.06
N ASP A 129 7.85 0.71 0.30
CA ASP A 129 8.84 1.40 -0.52
C ASP A 129 9.77 0.42 -1.24
N GLY A 130 9.63 -0.88 -1.01
CA GLY A 130 10.48 -1.90 -1.62
C GLY A 130 11.88 -1.97 -0.99
N GLU A 131 12.03 -1.65 0.29
CA GLU A 131 13.30 -1.70 1.02
C GLU A 131 13.11 -2.15 2.47
N GLN A 132 12.14 -1.55 3.18
CA GLN A 132 11.93 -1.79 4.60
C GLN A 132 10.52 -2.32 4.85
N VAL A 133 10.50 -3.47 5.53
CA VAL A 133 9.26 -4.09 5.99
C VAL A 133 8.69 -3.29 7.17
N LYS A 134 7.41 -2.92 7.07
CA LYS A 134 6.62 -2.32 8.14
C LYS A 134 5.64 -3.34 8.70
N GLU A 135 5.54 -3.39 10.03
CA GLU A 135 4.48 -4.14 10.71
C GLU A 135 3.17 -3.34 10.67
N ILE A 136 2.06 -4.01 10.37
CA ILE A 136 0.74 -3.38 10.40
C ILE A 136 0.12 -3.41 11.81
N ILE A 137 0.71 -4.18 12.73
CA ILE A 137 0.08 -4.46 14.02
C ILE A 137 0.57 -3.50 15.13
N GLN A 138 -0.18 -2.42 15.32
CA GLN A 138 -0.22 -1.59 16.54
C GLN A 138 -0.63 -2.40 17.81
N ILE A 139 -1.09 -3.65 17.66
CA ILE A 139 -1.56 -4.52 18.76
C ILE A 139 -0.43 -5.37 19.40
N CYS A 140 0.67 -5.66 18.67
CA CYS A 140 1.74 -6.51 19.19
C CYS A 140 2.68 -5.71 20.10
N TYR A 141 2.92 -4.44 19.77
CA TYR A 141 3.74 -3.56 20.62
C TYR A 141 3.11 -3.33 22.00
N LEU A 142 1.79 -3.11 22.09
CA LEU A 142 1.13 -2.86 23.38
C LEU A 142 1.17 -4.08 24.31
N LEU A 143 0.92 -5.29 23.80
CA LEU A 143 0.95 -6.50 24.62
C LEU A 143 2.38 -6.92 24.97
N CYS A 144 3.35 -6.71 24.07
CA CYS A 144 4.76 -7.03 24.32
C CYS A 144 5.41 -6.06 25.35
N THR A 145 5.10 -4.75 25.29
CA THR A 145 5.61 -3.79 26.30
C THR A 145 4.93 -3.92 27.66
N LEU A 146 3.66 -4.34 27.71
CA LEU A 146 2.94 -4.51 28.98
C LEU A 146 3.24 -5.85 29.68
N TYR A 147 3.69 -6.88 28.95
CA TYR A 147 3.96 -8.19 29.53
C TYR A 147 5.43 -8.44 29.91
N ILE A 148 6.40 -7.69 29.35
CA ILE A 148 7.83 -7.95 29.58
C ILE A 148 8.47 -6.93 30.56
N ASN A 149 7.88 -5.75 30.79
CA ASN A 149 8.44 -4.76 31.73
C ASN A 149 7.35 -3.90 32.41
N PRO A 150 6.87 -4.24 33.62
CA PRO A 150 5.84 -3.44 34.29
C PRO A 150 6.32 -2.06 34.82
N LEU A 151 7.54 -1.59 34.52
CA LEU A 151 8.11 -0.37 35.13
C LEU A 151 8.94 0.50 34.18
N LYS A 152 8.45 0.78 32.98
CA LYS A 152 8.95 1.93 32.19
C LYS A 152 7.80 2.56 31.43
N ILE A 153 7.14 3.51 32.09
CA ILE A 153 6.32 4.50 31.40
C ILE A 153 7.29 5.23 30.46
N PRO A 154 7.15 5.16 29.12
CA PRO A 154 7.95 6.00 28.25
C PRO A 154 7.59 7.46 28.58
N SER A 155 8.62 8.27 28.83
CA SER A 155 8.45 9.70 29.05
C SER A 155 7.67 10.32 27.88
N PRO A 156 6.83 11.35 28.14
CA PRO A 156 6.09 12.01 27.08
C PRO A 156 7.04 12.42 25.96
N VAL A 157 6.60 12.17 24.72
CA VAL A 157 7.32 12.57 23.50
C VAL A 157 7.57 14.07 23.61
N ASP A 158 8.84 14.45 23.64
CA ASP A 158 9.25 15.85 23.69
C ASP A 158 8.99 16.49 22.33
N PHE A 159 7.98 17.37 22.27
CA PHE A 159 7.58 18.08 21.06
C PHE A 159 8.51 19.27 20.74
N SER A 160 9.60 19.51 21.50
CA SER A 160 10.48 20.66 21.25
C SER A 160 11.59 20.42 20.22
N ASN A 161 11.69 19.26 19.58
CA ASN A 161 12.69 19.00 18.55
C ASN A 161 12.07 18.76 17.15
N PRO A 162 12.15 19.72 16.21
CA PRO A 162 11.42 19.67 14.94
C PRO A 162 12.08 18.80 13.85
N MET A 163 12.97 17.85 14.19
CA MET A 163 13.59 16.94 13.23
C MET A 163 12.86 15.59 13.15
N GLY A 164 11.57 15.65 12.83
CA GLY A 164 10.78 14.52 12.31
C GLY A 164 10.35 14.85 10.88
N PRO A 165 10.08 13.86 10.01
CA PRO A 165 9.75 14.14 8.62
C PRO A 165 8.49 15.02 8.57
N SER A 166 8.72 16.27 8.16
CA SER A 166 7.70 17.28 7.90
C SER A 166 6.52 16.66 7.16
N CYS A 167 5.32 16.84 7.73
CA CYS A 167 4.07 16.72 7.01
C CYS A 167 4.09 17.76 5.87
N ALA A 168 4.66 17.39 4.74
CA ALA A 168 4.63 18.17 3.53
C ALA A 168 3.53 17.59 2.63
N ILE A 169 2.54 18.42 2.33
CA ILE A 169 1.59 18.18 1.24
C ILE A 169 2.45 18.09 -0.04
N LYS A 170 2.67 16.87 -0.54
CA LYS A 170 3.35 16.67 -1.82
C LYS A 170 2.31 16.83 -2.92
N ASP A 171 2.23 18.03 -3.49
CA ASP A 171 1.61 18.25 -4.79
C ASP A 171 2.39 17.44 -5.84
N LYS A 172 1.87 16.26 -6.19
CA LYS A 172 2.37 15.49 -7.34
C LYS A 172 1.90 16.18 -8.63
N LYS A 173 2.72 17.10 -9.15
CA LYS A 173 2.58 17.52 -10.55
C LYS A 173 2.98 16.38 -11.46
N SER A 174 2.05 15.99 -12.33
CA SER A 174 2.27 15.11 -13.48
C SER A 174 3.36 15.71 -14.39
N LYS A 175 4.27 14.85 -14.84
CA LYS A 175 4.94 15.00 -16.14
C LYS A 175 4.22 14.11 -17.14
#